data_AF-A0AA38CNZ3-F1
#
_entry.id   AF-A0AA38CNZ3-F1
#
_cell.length_a   1.000
_cell.length_b   1.000
_cell.length_c   1.000
_cell.angle_alpha   90.00
_cell.angle_beta   90.00
_cell.angle_gamma   90.00
#
_symmetry.space_group_name_H-M   'P 1'
#
loop_
_entity.id
_entity.type
_entity.pdbx_description
1 polymer ?
#
loop_
_entity_poly.entity_id
_entity_poly.type
_entity_poly.pdbx_seq_one_letter_code
_entity_poly.pdbx_strand_id
1 'polypeptide(L)' 'VGGGGIVRDPKVHKEVLEKIIKGVEAFGFTNEGWIESPIKGAEGNVEFLAYFQRNAEKVS' A
#
# COMPACT_ATOMS: atom_id res chain seq x y z
N VAL A 1 5.08 -15.84 -7.38
CA VAL A 1 3.60 -15.84 -7.43
C VAL A 1 3.13 -17.27 -7.60
N GLY A 2 2.41 -17.84 -6.62
CA GLY A 2 1.92 -19.23 -6.71
C GLY A 2 0.73 -19.34 -7.67
N GLY A 3 0.52 -20.53 -8.25
CA GLY A 3 -0.58 -20.77 -9.19
C GLY A 3 -1.93 -20.31 -8.64
N GLY A 4 -2.60 -19.40 -9.36
CA GLY A 4 -3.88 -18.80 -8.96
C GLY A 4 -3.82 -17.31 -8.59
N GLY A 5 -2.74 -16.58 -8.91
CA GLY A 5 -2.71 -15.11 -8.78
C GLY A 5 -2.64 -14.55 -7.36
N ILE A 6 -2.83 -15.38 -6.34
CA ILE A 6 -2.81 -14.97 -4.93
C ILE A 6 -1.38 -14.71 -4.46
N VAL A 7 -1.17 -13.52 -3.88
CA VAL A 7 0.09 -13.14 -3.24
C VAL A 7 0.04 -13.53 -1.77
N ARG A 8 0.87 -14.51 -1.40
CA ARG A 8 0.98 -15.02 -0.01
C ARG A 8 2.29 -14.68 0.68
N ASP A 9 3.30 -14.20 -0.06
CA ASP A 9 4.63 -13.92 0.48
C ASP A 9 4.63 -12.57 1.20
N PRO A 10 4.87 -12.53 2.53
CA PRO A 10 4.93 -11.28 3.28
C PRO A 10 6.01 -10.30 2.78
N LYS A 11 7.08 -10.81 2.15
CA LYS A 11 8.12 -9.95 1.55
C LYS A 11 7.56 -9.19 0.36
N VAL A 12 6.78 -9.87 -0.49
CA VAL A 12 6.12 -9.22 -1.63
C VAL A 12 5.11 -8.18 -1.16
N HIS A 13 4.35 -8.45 -0.09
CA HIS A 13 3.47 -7.44 0.52
C HIS A 13 4.22 -6.20 0.99
N LYS A 14 5.33 -6.40 1.70
CA LYS A 14 6.18 -5.30 2.18
C LYS A 14 6.76 -4.48 1.04
N GLU A 15 7.28 -5.13 0.00
CA GLU A 15 7.84 -4.46 -1.18
C GLU A 15 6.78 -3.61 -1.92
N VAL A 16 5.55 -4.13 -2.06
CA VAL A 16 4.44 -3.39 -2.67
C VAL A 16 4.06 -2.18 -1.81
N LEU A 17 3.90 -2.35 -0.49
CA LEU A 17 3.58 -1.26 0.42
C LEU A 17 4.62 -0.14 0.36
N GLU A 18 5.92 -0.48 0.47
CA GLU A 18 7.00 0.51 0.39
C GLU A 18 7.02 1.23 -0.96
N LYS A 19 6.79 0.51 -2.06
CA LYS A 19 6.74 1.11 -3.40
C LYS A 19 5.58 2.09 -3.55
N ILE A 20 4.39 1.72 -3.09
CA ILE A 20 3.21 2.58 -3.17
C ILE A 20 3.35 3.80 -2.27
N ILE A 21 3.77 3.62 -1.01
CA ILE A 21 3.98 4.73 -0.06
C ILE A 21 4.96 5.75 -0.63
N LYS A 22 6.16 5.32 -1.05
CA LYS A 22 7.16 6.22 -1.66
C LYS A 22 6.65 6.91 -2.92
N GLY A 23 5.87 6.18 -3.74
CA GLY A 23 5.25 6.72 -4.93
C GLY A 23 4.27 7.85 -4.62
N VAL A 24 3.40 7.68 -3.62
CA VAL A 24 2.41 8.68 -3.21
C VAL A 24 3.09 9.88 -2.52
N GLU A 25 4.12 9.65 -1.71
CA GLU A 25 4.91 10.71 -1.06
C GLU A 25 5.61 11.63 -2.06
N ALA A 26 6.02 11.10 -3.23
CA ALA A 26 6.57 11.91 -4.32
C ALA A 26 5.58 12.93 -4.89
N PHE A 27 4.27 12.75 -4.69
CA PHE A 27 3.21 13.68 -5.11
C PHE A 27 2.79 14.67 -4.01
N GLY A 28 3.62 14.86 -2.98
CA GLY A 28 3.36 15.85 -1.94
C GLY A 28 2.36 15.37 -0.87
N PHE A 29 2.28 14.06 -0.66
CA PHE A 29 1.55 13.47 0.46
C PHE A 29 2.53 12.98 1.53
N THR A 30 2.03 12.78 2.74
CA THR A 30 2.75 12.13 3.85
C THR A 30 1.95 10.91 4.28
N ASN A 31 2.62 9.76 4.41
CA ASN A 31 1.98 8.55 4.90
C ASN A 31 1.86 8.61 6.44
N GLU A 32 0.64 8.51 6.94
CA GLU A 32 0.33 8.51 8.38
C GLU A 32 0.23 7.08 8.95
N GLY A 33 0.33 6.07 8.09
CA GLY A 33 0.30 4.66 8.46
C GLY A 33 -0.58 3.82 7.56
N TRP A 34 -0.52 2.51 7.77
CA TRP A 34 -1.34 1.54 7.06
C TRP A 34 -1.74 0.39 7.98
N ILE A 35 -2.82 -0.29 7.60
CA ILE A 35 -3.29 -1.51 8.24
C ILE A 35 -3.58 -2.58 7.18
N GLU A 36 -3.57 -3.84 7.59
CA GLU A 36 -4.21 -4.89 6.79
C GLU A 36 -5.74 -4.67 6.80
N SER A 37 -6.38 -4.84 5.65
CA SER A 37 -7.83 -4.79 5.53
C SER A 37 -8.46 -5.91 6.37
N PRO A 38 -9.57 -5.65 7.09
CA PRO A 38 -10.27 -6.70 7.84
C PRO A 38 -10.95 -7.73 6.92
N ILE A 39 -11.02 -7.44 5.62
CA ILE A 39 -11.57 -8.35 4.60
C ILE A 39 -10.52 -8.65 3.54
N LYS A 40 -10.59 -9.85 2.96
CA LYS A 40 -9.75 -10.23 1.83
C LYS A 40 -10.37 -9.75 0.52
N GLY A 41 -9.50 -9.37 -0.41
CA GLY A 41 -9.87 -8.98 -1.76
C GLY A 41 -10.25 -10.16 -2.64
N ALA A 42 -10.33 -9.90 -3.95
CA ALA A 42 -10.61 -10.92 -4.94
C ALA A 42 -9.65 -12.11 -4.81
N GLU A 43 -10.22 -13.31 -4.94
CA GLU A 43 -9.50 -14.60 -4.85
C GLU A 43 -8.79 -14.83 -3.50
N GLY A 44 -9.10 -14.03 -2.47
CA GLY A 44 -8.52 -14.17 -1.13
C GLY A 44 -7.16 -13.46 -0.96
N ASN A 45 -6.84 -12.49 -1.83
CA ASN A 45 -5.67 -11.65 -1.63
C ASN A 45 -5.78 -10.81 -0.35
N VAL A 46 -4.65 -10.66 0.33
CA VAL A 46 -4.53 -9.70 1.42
C VAL A 46 -4.50 -8.30 0.81
N GLU A 47 -5.34 -7.41 1.32
CA GLU A 47 -5.40 -6.00 0.92
C GLU A 47 -4.95 -5.12 2.08
N PHE A 48 -4.44 -3.93 1.75
CA PHE A 48 -3.93 -2.97 2.72
C PHE A 48 -4.62 -1.63 2.53
N LEU A 49 -4.91 -0.96 3.63
CA LEU A 49 -5.45 0.39 3.67
C LEU A 49 -4.35 1.32 4.19
N ALA A 50 -3.96 2.31 3.40
CA ALA A 50 -2.97 3.31 3.78
C ALA A 50 -3.63 4.69 3.88
N TYR A 51 -3.30 5.43 4.93
CA TYR A 51 -3.80 6.77 5.19
C TYR A 51 -2.72 7.80 4.84
N PHE A 52 -3.07 8.76 3.99
CA PHE A 52 -2.18 9.82 3.56
C PHE A 52 -2.78 11.18 3.84
N GLN A 53 -1.95 12.09 4.32
CA GLN A 53 -2.28 13.50 4.45
C GLN A 53 -1.58 14.30 3.35
N ARG A 54 -2.32 15.18 2.67
CA ARG A 54 -1.75 16.06 1.65
C ARG A 54 -0.95 17.17 2.33
N ASN A 55 0.29 17.37 1.91
CA ASN A 55 1.10 18.50 2.33
C ASN A 55 0.63 19.75 1.58
N ALA A 56 0.01 20.70 2.27
CA ALA A 56 -0.44 21.96 1.68
C ALA A 56 0.74 22.85 1.21
N GLU A 57 1.96 22.54 1.63
CA GLU A 57 3.15 23.40 1.46
C GLU A 57 4.11 22.94 0.35
N LYS A 58 3.92 21.74 -0.23
CA LYS A 58 4.67 21.26 -1.40
C LYS A 58 3.86 21.47 -2.68
N VAL A 59 3.64 22.74 -3.03
CA VAL A 59 3.30 23.11 -4.41
C VAL A 59 4.20 24.29 -4.75
N SER A 60 5.40 23.97 -5.25
CA SER A 60 6.34 24.90 -5.87
C SER A 60 6.50 24.53 -7.33
#